data_AF-A0A957PNY7-F1
#
_entry.id   AF-A0A957PNY7-F1
#
_cell.length_a   1.000
_cell.length_b   1.000
_cell.length_c   1.000
_cell.angle_alpha   90.00
_cell.angle_beta   90.00
_cell.angle_gamma   90.00
#
_symmetry.space_group_name_H-M   'P 1'
#
loop_
_entity.id
_entity.type
_entity.pdbx_description
1 polymer ?
#
loop_
_entity_poly.entity_id
_entity_poly.type
_entity_poly.pdbx_seq_one_letter_code
_entity_poly.pdbx_strand_id
1 'polypeptide(L)'
;AAAPTEPLSSALAAAYRDLGFQTLADQVRRSVRSVDGNAWMFQVTRSADHPLRVRPELVAEAHPHGDRPILEEDTPVRMDVTHSGWSDIFFLGMDHPEAARVLNISIDLGVRGRDPAPRPPIRTRLRVLDEPVLRLSSRDLDATADIRELDEVFDFARDYLGLIKAAVIAAGLVPPSLERSGEPLSAILAAVFG
;
A
#
# COMPACT_ATOMS: atom_id res chain seq x y z
N ALA A 1 -41.96 25.40 -3.80
CA ALA A 1 -40.54 25.75 -3.66
C ALA A 1 -39.96 25.92 -5.07
N ALA A 2 -39.13 26.93 -5.31
CA ALA A 2 -38.46 27.09 -6.60
C ALA A 2 -37.48 25.93 -6.83
N ALA A 3 -37.35 25.46 -8.07
CA ALA A 3 -36.39 24.42 -8.42
C ALA A 3 -34.94 24.91 -8.19
N PRO A 4 -34.01 24.04 -7.77
CA PRO A 4 -32.62 24.43 -7.57
C PRO A 4 -31.99 24.88 -8.90
N THR A 5 -31.19 25.94 -8.86
CA THR A 5 -30.44 26.44 -10.01
C THR A 5 -29.29 25.49 -10.35
N GLU A 6 -28.81 25.51 -11.60
CA GLU A 6 -27.69 24.66 -12.03
C GLU A 6 -26.42 24.80 -11.14
N PRO A 7 -26.00 26.02 -10.73
CA PRO A 7 -24.86 26.16 -9.83
C PRO A 7 -25.10 25.53 -8.46
N LEU A 8 -26.32 25.67 -7.90
CA LEU A 8 -26.66 25.07 -6.61
C LEU A 8 -26.69 23.55 -6.69
N SER A 9 -27.30 22.98 -7.74
CA SER A 9 -27.31 21.54 -7.98
C SER A 9 -25.89 20.97 -8.14
N SER A 10 -25.01 21.70 -8.84
CA SER A 10 -23.60 21.30 -9.04
C SER A 10 -22.79 21.36 -7.74
N ALA A 11 -22.96 22.44 -6.95
CA ALA A 11 -22.31 22.60 -5.65
C ALA A 11 -22.77 21.52 -4.65
N LEU A 12 -24.07 21.22 -4.63
CA LEU A 12 -24.62 20.13 -3.82
C LEU A 12 -24.03 18.79 -4.26
N ALA A 13 -24.01 18.48 -5.56
CA ALA A 13 -23.43 17.22 -6.05
C ALA A 13 -21.95 17.05 -5.64
N ALA A 14 -21.16 18.12 -5.73
CA ALA A 14 -19.77 18.11 -5.27
C ALA A 14 -19.68 17.87 -3.75
N ALA A 15 -20.47 18.59 -2.94
CA ALA A 15 -20.46 18.43 -1.49
C ALA A 15 -20.90 17.02 -1.04
N TYR A 16 -21.93 16.43 -1.68
CA TYR A 16 -22.36 15.06 -1.40
C TYR A 16 -21.30 14.04 -1.78
N ARG A 17 -20.63 14.22 -2.92
CA ARG A 17 -19.52 13.36 -3.36
C ARG A 17 -18.38 13.42 -2.34
N ASP A 18 -17.96 14.61 -1.95
CA ASP A 18 -16.84 14.81 -1.02
C ASP A 18 -17.17 14.25 0.37
N LEU A 19 -18.40 14.46 0.86
CA LEU A 19 -18.90 13.84 2.09
C LEU A 19 -18.95 12.32 2.01
N GLY A 20 -19.36 11.76 0.86
CA GLY A 20 -19.36 10.32 0.63
C GLY A 20 -17.95 9.71 0.71
N PHE A 21 -16.97 10.32 0.05
CA PHE A 21 -15.58 9.88 0.13
C PHE A 21 -14.99 10.05 1.53
N GLN A 22 -15.28 11.15 2.22
CA GLN A 22 -14.83 11.35 3.60
C GLN A 22 -15.41 10.28 4.53
N THR A 23 -16.70 9.98 4.40
CA THR A 23 -17.37 8.92 5.18
C THR A 23 -16.68 7.57 4.98
N LEU A 24 -16.34 7.23 3.73
CA LEU A 24 -15.63 6.00 3.41
C LEU A 24 -14.21 5.96 3.98
N ALA A 25 -13.47 7.05 3.82
CA ALA A 25 -12.13 7.17 4.39
C ALA A 25 -12.15 6.99 5.92
N ASP A 26 -13.15 7.54 6.59
CA ASP A 26 -13.30 7.40 8.05
C ASP A 26 -13.73 6.00 8.48
N GLN A 27 -14.57 5.31 7.69
CA GLN A 27 -14.84 3.88 7.90
C GLN A 27 -13.56 3.04 7.78
N VAL A 28 -12.76 3.23 6.72
CA VAL A 28 -11.50 2.52 6.53
C VAL A 28 -10.53 2.80 7.68
N ARG A 29 -10.34 4.08 8.05
CA ARG A 29 -9.45 4.45 9.17
C ARG A 29 -9.89 3.79 10.47
N ARG A 30 -11.20 3.77 10.77
CA ARG A 30 -11.73 3.09 11.96
C ARG A 30 -11.44 1.59 11.92
N SER A 31 -11.71 0.94 10.78
CA SER A 31 -11.47 -0.50 10.61
C SER A 31 -10.00 -0.88 10.76
N VAL A 32 -9.08 -0.09 10.20
CA VAL A 32 -7.64 -0.37 10.31
C VAL A 32 -7.15 -0.13 11.74
N ARG A 33 -7.65 0.92 12.41
CA ARG A 33 -7.29 1.27 13.81
C ARG A 33 -7.87 0.31 14.85
N SER A 34 -9.00 -0.34 14.58
CA SER A 34 -9.63 -1.25 15.54
C SER A 34 -8.91 -2.59 15.69
N VAL A 35 -7.93 -2.88 14.82
CA VAL A 35 -7.09 -4.08 14.93
C VAL A 35 -5.91 -3.76 15.85
N ASP A 36 -5.82 -4.44 16.99
CA ASP A 36 -4.79 -4.19 18.01
C ASP A 36 -3.37 -4.20 17.45
N GLY A 37 -3.07 -5.10 16.50
CA GLY A 37 -1.77 -5.22 15.84
C GLY A 37 -1.37 -4.01 14.99
N ASN A 38 -2.32 -3.14 14.63
CA ASN A 38 -2.08 -1.95 13.82
C ASN A 38 -1.89 -0.67 14.65
N ALA A 39 -2.14 -0.71 15.95
CA ALA A 39 -2.18 0.48 16.81
C ALA A 39 -0.88 1.30 16.73
N TRP A 40 0.27 0.60 16.67
CA TRP A 40 1.59 1.24 16.59
C TRP A 40 1.73 2.16 15.37
N MET A 41 1.20 1.78 14.20
CA MET A 41 1.28 2.59 12.96
C MET A 41 0.60 3.96 13.06
N PHE A 42 -0.25 4.16 14.07
CA PHE A 42 -0.95 5.41 14.32
C PHE A 42 -0.41 6.18 15.54
N GLN A 43 0.59 5.62 16.25
CA GLN A 43 1.12 6.18 17.49
C GLN A 43 2.60 6.60 17.39
N VAL A 44 3.36 6.09 16.41
CA VAL A 44 4.76 6.49 16.21
C VAL A 44 4.82 7.98 15.89
N THR A 45 5.43 8.76 16.77
CA THR A 45 5.57 10.23 16.61
C THR A 45 6.97 10.65 16.21
N ARG A 46 7.97 9.80 16.46
CA ARG A 46 9.38 10.03 16.11
C ARG A 46 9.96 8.83 15.38
N SER A 47 10.85 9.07 14.43
CA SER A 47 11.50 8.00 13.65
C SER A 47 12.30 7.06 14.55
N ALA A 48 12.93 7.58 15.61
CA ALA A 48 13.69 6.77 16.55
C ALA A 48 12.85 5.70 17.28
N ASP A 49 11.55 5.97 17.45
CA ASP A 49 10.60 5.07 18.12
C ASP A 49 9.96 4.06 17.16
N HIS A 50 10.40 4.03 15.88
CA HIS A 50 9.91 3.08 14.89
C HIS A 50 10.16 1.64 15.38
N PRO A 51 9.16 0.74 15.40
CA PRO A 51 9.33 -0.60 15.97
C PRO A 51 9.96 -1.60 14.99
N LEU A 52 9.83 -1.38 13.67
CA LEU A 52 10.40 -2.26 12.67
C LEU A 52 11.91 -2.05 12.53
N ARG A 53 12.65 -3.16 12.41
CA ARG A 53 14.06 -3.20 12.02
C ARG A 53 14.20 -4.22 10.91
N VAL A 54 14.97 -3.89 9.89
CA VAL A 54 15.32 -4.83 8.83
C VAL A 54 16.17 -5.97 9.41
N ARG A 55 16.09 -7.12 8.76
CA ARG A 55 16.95 -8.26 9.06
C ARG A 55 18.41 -7.91 8.71
N PRO A 56 19.39 -8.10 9.62
CA PRO A 56 20.79 -7.77 9.36
C PRO A 56 21.36 -8.42 8.10
N GLU A 57 20.86 -9.61 7.76
CA GLU A 57 21.24 -10.36 6.57
C GLU A 57 20.92 -9.61 5.27
N LEU A 58 19.93 -8.71 5.28
CA LEU A 58 19.55 -7.88 4.12
C LEU A 58 20.42 -6.63 3.96
N VAL A 59 21.19 -6.27 4.99
CA VAL A 59 22.09 -5.11 5.01
C VAL A 59 23.55 -5.55 4.85
N ALA A 60 23.87 -6.76 5.32
CA ALA A 60 25.18 -7.37 5.14
C ALA A 60 25.52 -7.54 3.64
N GLU A 61 26.79 -7.32 3.30
CA GLU A 61 27.30 -7.63 1.97
C GLU A 61 27.18 -9.14 1.73
N ALA A 62 26.30 -9.54 0.81
CA ALA A 62 26.01 -10.94 0.54
C ALA A 62 26.97 -11.55 -0.49
N HIS A 63 27.64 -10.72 -1.29
CA HIS A 63 28.47 -11.16 -2.40
C HIS A 63 29.90 -10.60 -2.34
N PRO A 64 30.90 -11.35 -2.84
CA PRO A 64 32.30 -10.89 -2.94
C PRO A 64 32.50 -9.59 -3.74
N HIS A 65 31.47 -9.15 -4.46
CA HIS A 65 31.44 -7.94 -5.27
C HIS A 65 30.80 -6.73 -4.56
N GLY A 66 30.42 -6.84 -3.29
CA GLY A 66 29.87 -5.74 -2.49
C GLY A 66 28.36 -5.53 -2.63
N ASP A 67 27.66 -6.34 -3.42
CA ASP A 67 26.20 -6.21 -3.58
C ASP A 67 25.44 -6.79 -2.37
N ARG A 68 24.50 -6.00 -1.85
CA ARG A 68 23.51 -6.45 -0.86
C ARG A 68 22.49 -7.42 -1.49
N PRO A 69 21.95 -8.37 -0.72
CA PRO A 69 21.05 -9.38 -1.27
C PRO A 69 19.71 -8.78 -1.70
N ILE A 70 19.06 -9.46 -2.65
CA ILE A 70 17.71 -9.14 -3.11
C ILE A 70 16.75 -10.14 -2.47
N LEU A 71 15.78 -9.63 -1.70
CA LEU A 71 14.63 -10.40 -1.29
C LEU A 71 13.64 -10.44 -2.46
N GLU A 72 13.21 -11.64 -2.84
CA GLU A 72 12.23 -11.86 -3.91
C GLU A 72 11.01 -12.60 -3.31
N GLU A 73 9.82 -12.11 -3.65
CA GLU A 73 8.56 -12.76 -3.34
C GLU A 73 7.78 -12.97 -4.63
N ASP A 74 7.31 -14.20 -4.83
CA ASP A 74 6.40 -14.60 -5.90
C ASP A 74 5.01 -14.83 -5.31
N THR A 75 4.03 -14.03 -5.73
CA THR A 75 2.69 -14.01 -5.13
C THR A 75 1.64 -14.47 -6.15
N PRO A 76 0.82 -15.49 -5.83
CA PRO A 76 -0.29 -15.92 -6.68
C PRO A 76 -1.39 -14.85 -6.71
N VAL A 77 -2.29 -14.95 -7.69
CA VAL A 77 -3.47 -14.06 -7.77
C VAL A 77 -4.68 -14.71 -7.13
N ARG A 78 -5.58 -13.88 -6.63
CA ARG A 78 -6.87 -14.32 -6.11
C ARG A 78 -7.82 -14.67 -7.27
N MET A 79 -8.45 -15.83 -7.20
CA MET A 79 -9.61 -16.20 -8.02
C MET A 79 -10.81 -16.50 -7.12
N ASP A 80 -11.94 -15.88 -7.43
CA ASP A 80 -13.20 -16.15 -6.75
C ASP A 80 -13.90 -17.35 -7.40
N VAL A 81 -14.22 -18.36 -6.60
CA VAL A 81 -14.87 -19.60 -7.07
C VAL A 81 -16.39 -19.45 -7.05
N THR A 82 -16.91 -18.66 -6.11
CA THR A 82 -18.34 -18.36 -6.00
C THR A 82 -18.64 -17.02 -6.65
N HIS A 83 -19.71 -16.96 -7.45
CA HIS A 83 -20.23 -15.72 -8.01
C HIS A 83 -20.98 -14.90 -6.93
N SER A 84 -20.51 -14.87 -5.68
CA SER A 84 -21.01 -13.95 -4.65
C SER A 84 -20.76 -12.47 -5.03
N GLY A 85 -20.31 -12.19 -6.25
CA GLY A 85 -20.29 -10.85 -6.85
C GLY A 85 -19.34 -9.90 -6.16
N TRP A 86 -18.20 -10.43 -5.68
CA TRP A 86 -17.28 -9.66 -4.84
C TRP A 86 -17.97 -9.17 -3.56
N SER A 87 -18.76 -10.03 -2.90
CA SER A 87 -19.47 -9.68 -1.66
C SER A 87 -18.54 -9.21 -0.53
N ASP A 88 -17.25 -9.50 -0.61
CA ASP A 88 -16.24 -8.97 0.31
C ASP A 88 -15.64 -7.62 -0.12
N ILE A 89 -16.26 -6.92 -1.08
CA ILE A 89 -15.93 -5.52 -1.37
C ILE A 89 -16.08 -4.67 -0.12
N PHE A 90 -15.28 -3.60 -0.04
CA PHE A 90 -15.20 -2.71 1.10
C PHE A 90 -16.57 -2.34 1.70
N PHE A 91 -17.57 -1.98 0.88
CA PHE A 91 -18.89 -1.58 1.37
C PHE A 91 -19.61 -2.72 2.13
N LEU A 92 -19.80 -3.87 1.48
CA LEU A 92 -20.54 -4.96 2.10
C LEU A 92 -19.75 -5.61 3.23
N GLY A 93 -18.43 -5.73 3.08
CA GLY A 93 -17.54 -6.25 4.12
C GLY A 93 -17.48 -5.38 5.37
N MET A 94 -17.57 -4.05 5.24
CA MET A 94 -17.58 -3.13 6.38
C MET A 94 -18.98 -2.94 6.99
N ASP A 95 -20.03 -2.85 6.16
CA ASP A 95 -21.38 -2.50 6.63
C ASP A 95 -22.26 -3.73 6.97
N HIS A 96 -22.01 -4.90 6.36
CA HIS A 96 -22.80 -6.13 6.56
C HIS A 96 -21.93 -7.41 6.42
N PRO A 97 -20.93 -7.59 7.29
CA PRO A 97 -19.90 -8.63 7.17
C PRO A 97 -20.46 -10.06 7.13
N GLU A 98 -21.60 -10.32 7.75
CA GLU A 98 -22.26 -11.63 7.74
C GLU A 98 -22.75 -12.05 6.35
N ALA A 99 -23.00 -11.09 5.46
CA ALA A 99 -23.37 -11.29 4.06
C ALA A 99 -22.15 -11.27 3.11
N ALA A 100 -21.00 -10.78 3.59
CA ALA A 100 -19.74 -10.75 2.85
C ALA A 100 -19.06 -12.13 2.84
N ARG A 101 -19.75 -13.15 2.30
CA ARG A 101 -19.26 -14.54 2.25
C ARG A 101 -18.74 -14.90 0.87
N VAL A 102 -17.42 -15.01 0.76
CA VAL A 102 -16.73 -15.41 -0.46
C VAL A 102 -15.88 -16.66 -0.22
N LEU A 103 -15.85 -17.54 -1.21
CA LEU A 103 -14.82 -18.57 -1.33
C LEU A 103 -13.86 -18.16 -2.44
N ASN A 104 -12.64 -17.83 -2.06
CA ASN A 104 -11.56 -17.51 -2.98
C ASN A 104 -10.39 -18.47 -2.80
N ILE A 105 -9.61 -18.61 -3.87
CA ILE A 105 -8.39 -19.41 -3.89
C ILE A 105 -7.26 -18.61 -4.52
N SER A 106 -6.04 -18.85 -4.03
CA SER A 106 -4.83 -18.36 -4.66
C SER A 106 -4.49 -19.27 -5.84
N ILE A 107 -4.33 -18.70 -7.02
CA ILE A 107 -3.96 -19.42 -8.23
C ILE A 107 -2.75 -18.83 -8.91
N ASP A 108 -2.00 -19.74 -9.53
CA ASP A 108 -0.92 -19.43 -10.44
C ASP A 108 -1.47 -19.31 -11.87
N LEU A 109 -0.83 -18.49 -12.70
CA LEU A 109 -1.23 -18.27 -14.09
C LEU A 109 -0.19 -18.81 -15.08
N GLY A 110 -0.67 -19.27 -16.23
CA GLY A 110 0.17 -19.71 -17.33
C GLY A 110 -0.60 -19.64 -18.65
N VAL A 111 0.10 -19.27 -19.73
CA VAL A 111 -0.47 -19.23 -21.08
C VAL A 111 -0.28 -20.58 -21.75
N ARG A 112 -1.40 -21.24 -22.09
CA ARG A 112 -1.41 -22.54 -22.75
C ARG A 112 -0.59 -22.51 -24.04
N GLY A 113 0.34 -23.46 -24.18
CA GLY A 113 1.21 -23.58 -25.36
C GLY A 113 2.44 -22.67 -25.35
N ARG A 114 2.55 -21.74 -24.39
CA ARG A 114 3.75 -20.91 -24.17
C ARG A 114 4.49 -21.34 -22.91
N ASP A 115 3.78 -21.45 -21.80
CA ASP A 115 4.38 -21.71 -20.49
C ASP A 115 4.33 -23.21 -20.16
N PRO A 116 5.41 -23.81 -19.61
CA PRO A 116 5.48 -25.23 -19.29
C PRO A 116 4.58 -25.64 -18.11
N ALA A 117 4.32 -24.70 -17.20
CA ALA A 117 3.42 -24.84 -16.06
C ALA A 117 2.93 -23.44 -15.62
N PRO A 118 1.78 -23.33 -14.92
CA PRO A 118 1.40 -22.10 -14.23
C PRO A 118 2.44 -21.70 -13.18
N ARG A 119 2.59 -20.40 -12.96
CA ARG A 119 3.43 -19.82 -11.90
C ARG A 119 2.78 -18.58 -11.29
N PRO A 120 3.19 -18.15 -10.09
CA PRO A 120 2.75 -16.88 -9.54
C PRO A 120 3.06 -15.74 -10.52
N PRO A 121 2.07 -14.93 -10.92
CA PRO A 121 2.28 -13.90 -11.93
C PRO A 121 2.81 -12.59 -11.35
N ILE A 122 2.69 -12.38 -10.04
CA ILE A 122 3.16 -11.17 -9.35
C ILE A 122 4.52 -11.50 -8.75
N ARG A 123 5.51 -10.64 -9.04
CA ARG A 123 6.84 -10.73 -8.44
C ARG A 123 7.23 -9.38 -7.86
N THR A 124 7.59 -9.37 -6.59
CA THR A 124 8.13 -8.20 -5.91
C THR A 124 9.57 -8.45 -5.50
N ARG A 125 10.35 -7.37 -5.45
CA ARG A 125 11.76 -7.42 -5.05
C ARG A 125 12.08 -6.26 -4.12
N LEU A 126 12.88 -6.54 -3.10
CA LEU A 126 13.38 -5.55 -2.17
C LEU A 126 14.90 -5.69 -2.06
N ARG A 127 15.60 -4.56 -2.10
CA ARG A 127 17.04 -4.47 -1.83
C ARG A 127 17.31 -3.17 -1.08
N VAL A 128 18.11 -3.24 -0.03
CA VAL A 128 18.55 -2.05 0.71
C VAL A 128 19.61 -1.31 -0.12
N LEU A 129 19.51 0.02 -0.20
CA LEU A 129 20.46 0.87 -0.92
C LEU A 129 21.43 1.52 0.08
N ASP A 130 22.58 2.01 -0.41
CA ASP A 130 23.55 2.76 0.40
C ASP A 130 23.14 4.22 0.65
N GLU A 131 22.22 4.73 -0.16
CA GLU A 131 21.64 6.06 -0.02
C GLU A 131 20.31 6.00 0.74
N PRO A 132 19.98 7.01 1.57
CA PRO A 132 18.71 7.10 2.28
C PRO A 132 17.58 7.56 1.34
N VAL A 133 17.27 6.73 0.35
CA VAL A 133 16.26 6.98 -0.69
C VAL A 133 15.31 5.79 -0.79
N LEU A 134 14.01 6.08 -0.94
CA LEU A 134 13.02 5.07 -1.28
C LEU A 134 12.86 5.01 -2.80
N ARG A 135 13.55 4.07 -3.45
CA ARG A 135 13.40 3.83 -4.89
C ARG A 135 12.27 2.85 -5.16
N LEU A 136 11.24 3.32 -5.85
CA LEU A 136 10.11 2.52 -6.29
C LEU A 136 10.20 2.29 -7.79
N SER A 137 10.06 1.05 -8.23
CA SER A 137 10.12 0.68 -9.66
C SER A 137 9.00 -0.30 -10.00
N SER A 138 8.36 -0.09 -11.14
CA SER A 138 7.42 -1.03 -11.75
C SER A 138 7.85 -1.33 -13.17
N ARG A 139 8.02 -2.62 -13.48
CA ARG A 139 8.36 -3.07 -14.83
C ARG A 139 7.19 -2.94 -15.78
N ASP A 140 5.97 -3.27 -15.32
CA ASP A 140 4.78 -3.26 -16.17
C ASP A 140 4.34 -1.84 -16.54
N LEU A 141 4.63 -0.87 -15.67
CA LEU A 141 4.33 0.55 -15.90
C LEU A 141 5.50 1.30 -16.54
N ASP A 142 6.65 0.65 -16.74
CA ASP A 142 7.90 1.26 -17.19
C ASP A 142 8.23 2.55 -16.41
N ALA A 143 8.10 2.50 -15.08
CA ALA A 143 8.20 3.67 -14.22
C ALA A 143 9.15 3.41 -13.05
N THR A 144 9.97 4.41 -12.72
CA THR A 144 10.83 4.42 -11.54
C THR A 144 10.87 5.81 -10.94
N ALA A 145 10.78 5.90 -9.61
CA ALA A 145 10.87 7.14 -8.85
C ALA A 145 11.79 6.97 -7.64
N ASP A 146 12.62 7.98 -7.40
CA ASP A 146 13.45 8.10 -6.21
C ASP A 146 12.82 9.10 -5.26
N ILE A 147 12.26 8.61 -4.15
CA ILE A 147 11.56 9.44 -3.17
C ILE A 147 12.53 9.78 -2.04
N ARG A 148 12.73 11.08 -1.83
CA ARG A 148 13.59 11.64 -0.76
C ARG A 148 12.81 12.44 0.27
N GLU A 149 11.66 12.97 -0.11
CA GLU A 149 10.79 13.75 0.78
C GLU A 149 9.64 12.90 1.29
N LEU A 150 9.31 13.07 2.59
CA LEU A 150 8.28 12.26 3.24
C LEU A 150 6.90 12.50 2.63
N ASP A 151 6.54 13.75 2.35
CA ASP A 151 5.26 14.13 1.76
C ASP A 151 4.99 13.43 0.42
N GLU A 152 6.05 13.17 -0.36
CA GLU A 152 5.94 12.49 -1.66
C GLU A 152 5.55 11.01 -1.53
N VAL A 153 5.80 10.38 -0.38
CA VAL A 153 5.31 9.02 -0.07
C VAL A 153 3.79 9.00 0.03
N PHE A 154 3.18 10.10 0.49
CA PHE A 154 1.72 10.22 0.67
C PHE A 154 1.02 10.85 -0.55
N ASP A 155 1.78 11.39 -1.51
CA ASP A 155 1.25 11.88 -2.79
C ASP A 155 1.07 10.74 -3.80
N PHE A 156 -0.08 10.05 -3.71
CA PHE A 156 -0.44 8.95 -4.58
C PHE A 156 -0.75 9.35 -6.03
N ALA A 157 -1.02 10.64 -6.28
CA ALA A 157 -1.42 11.14 -7.60
C ALA A 157 -0.24 11.70 -8.41
N ARG A 158 0.93 11.85 -7.79
CA ARG A 158 2.15 12.39 -8.42
C ARG A 158 2.61 11.61 -9.63
N ASP A 159 2.48 10.29 -9.60
CA ASP A 159 3.01 9.35 -10.58
C ASP A 159 2.19 8.05 -10.61
N TYR A 160 2.52 7.15 -11.53
CA TYR A 160 1.83 5.87 -11.69
C TYR A 160 2.18 4.83 -10.60
N LEU A 161 3.05 5.15 -9.65
CA LEU A 161 3.51 4.24 -8.58
C LEU A 161 2.72 4.44 -7.28
N GLY A 162 1.61 5.18 -7.30
CA GLY A 162 0.77 5.44 -6.13
C GLY A 162 0.34 4.19 -5.34
N LEU A 163 0.09 3.06 -6.02
CA LEU A 163 -0.22 1.80 -5.34
C LEU A 163 0.99 1.21 -4.60
N ILE A 164 2.22 1.36 -5.13
CA ILE A 164 3.44 0.92 -4.46
C ILE A 164 3.73 1.81 -3.25
N LYS A 165 3.48 3.13 -3.37
CA LYS A 165 3.53 4.06 -2.22
C LYS A 165 2.55 3.65 -1.12
N ALA A 166 1.31 3.33 -1.49
CA ALA A 166 0.31 2.82 -0.55
C ALA A 166 0.74 1.50 0.10
N ALA A 167 1.39 0.59 -0.66
CA ALA A 167 1.92 -0.66 -0.12
C ALA A 167 3.06 -0.42 0.89
N VAL A 168 3.95 0.55 0.65
CA VAL A 168 5.00 0.96 1.60
C VAL A 168 4.40 1.44 2.92
N ILE A 169 3.34 2.25 2.86
CA ILE A 169 2.62 2.74 4.04
C ILE A 169 1.91 1.58 4.75
N ALA A 170 1.23 0.70 3.99
CA ALA A 170 0.48 -0.43 4.53
C ALA A 170 1.38 -1.50 5.16
N ALA A 171 2.60 -1.67 4.65
CA ALA A 171 3.64 -2.50 5.27
C ALA A 171 4.19 -1.90 6.59
N GLY A 172 3.81 -0.67 6.91
CA GLY A 172 4.26 0.04 8.09
C GLY A 172 5.70 0.53 7.99
N LEU A 173 6.30 0.56 6.80
CA LEU A 173 7.65 1.10 6.61
C LEU A 173 7.67 2.62 6.78
N VAL A 174 6.60 3.29 6.32
CA VAL A 174 6.34 4.70 6.55
C VAL A 174 4.95 4.82 7.19
N PRO A 175 4.87 4.74 8.53
CA PRO A 175 3.60 4.79 9.24
C PRO A 175 2.80 6.08 8.95
N PRO A 176 1.46 6.01 8.82
CA PRO A 176 0.62 7.19 8.62
C PRO A 176 0.78 8.26 9.70
N SER A 177 1.13 7.90 10.94
CA SER A 177 1.36 8.87 12.02
C SER A 177 2.56 9.80 11.76
N LEU A 178 3.48 9.43 10.87
CA LEU A 178 4.66 10.24 10.55
C LEU A 178 4.43 11.22 9.42
N GLU A 179 3.35 11.13 8.64
CA GLU A 179 3.07 12.00 7.48
C GLU A 179 3.27 13.50 7.77
N ARG A 180 2.93 13.93 8.99
CA ARG A 180 3.03 15.35 9.42
C ARG A 180 3.92 15.54 10.65
N SER A 181 4.82 14.61 10.92
CA SER A 181 5.76 14.72 12.05
C SER A 181 6.83 15.80 11.83
N GLY A 182 7.09 16.16 10.57
CA GLY A 182 8.20 17.03 10.18
C GLY A 182 9.55 16.31 10.19
N GLU A 183 9.59 15.01 10.45
CA GLU A 183 10.81 14.23 10.34
C GLU A 183 11.20 13.96 8.89
N PRO A 184 12.49 13.99 8.54
CA PRO A 184 12.93 13.67 7.19
C PRO A 184 12.77 12.17 6.94
N LEU A 185 12.42 11.79 5.70
CA LEU A 185 12.31 10.39 5.30
C LEU A 185 13.60 9.61 5.59
N SER A 186 14.76 10.24 5.44
CA SER A 186 16.06 9.65 5.75
C SER A 186 16.20 9.19 7.20
N ALA A 187 15.60 9.90 8.16
CA ALA A 187 15.63 9.49 9.57
C ALA A 187 14.77 8.24 9.81
N ILE A 188 13.62 8.13 9.13
CA ILE A 188 12.76 6.94 9.16
C ILE A 188 13.50 5.75 8.56
N LEU A 189 14.10 5.92 7.38
CA LEU A 189 14.84 4.86 6.70
C LEU A 189 16.05 4.41 7.54
N ALA A 190 16.81 5.33 8.12
CA ALA A 190 17.93 5.00 9.01
C ALA A 190 17.45 4.22 10.25
N ALA A 191 16.33 4.62 10.86
CA ALA A 191 15.78 3.91 12.00
C ALA A 191 15.41 2.46 11.68
N VAL A 192 14.89 2.19 10.47
CA VAL A 192 14.49 0.83 10.06
C VAL A 192 15.65 0.01 9.52
N PHE A 193 16.52 0.60 8.70
CA PHE A 193 17.53 -0.11 7.92
C PHE A 193 18.96 -0.03 8.47
N GLY A 194 19.24 0.87 9.42
CA GLY A 194 20.58 1.13 9.94
C GLY A 194 21.27 2.27 9.22
#